data_AF-A0A6V7J1K9-F1
#
_entry.id   AF-A0A6V7J1K9-F1
#
_cell.length_a   1.000
_cell.length_b   1.000
_cell.length_c   1.000
_cell.angle_alpha   90.00
_cell.angle_beta   90.00
_cell.angle_gamma   90.00
#
_symmetry.space_group_name_H-M   'P 1'
#
loop_
_entity.id
_entity.type
_entity.pdbx_description
1 polymer ?
#
loop_
_entity_poly.entity_id
_entity_poly.type
_entity_poly.pdbx_seq_one_letter_code
_entity_poly.pdbx_strand_id
1 'polypeptide(L)'
;MSTFVCYIALGRHFDAPVVGFVASKLLDWQYKPFASPFNPSYQSSVFTGFTQRMSFTERLRNTFFFYFFGAQFDYHFAKQVPFVENVFNRKLSSIDELYDDVSLVLVNDHFSINDIKPSTPDIISVGGLHVDDKDQKLTQ
;
A
#
# COMPACT_ATOMS: atom_id res chain seq x y z
N MET A 1 16.75 -0.32 -9.45
CA MET A 1 15.33 -0.56 -9.09
C MET A 1 15.12 0.00 -7.69
N SER A 2 15.03 1.33 -7.58
CA SER A 2 15.31 2.06 -6.32
C SER A 2 14.25 3.10 -5.92
N THR A 3 13.06 3.06 -6.51
CA THR A 3 12.03 4.10 -6.31
C THR A 3 10.74 3.46 -5.85
N PHE A 4 10.47 3.38 -4.54
CA PHE A 4 9.13 2.94 -4.10
C PHE A 4 8.52 3.67 -2.90
N VAL A 5 9.25 4.44 -2.08
CA VAL A 5 8.61 5.19 -0.94
C VAL A 5 9.18 6.60 -0.72
N CYS A 6 10.47 6.83 -0.97
CA CYS A 6 11.13 8.12 -0.70
C CYS A 6 10.50 9.36 -1.36
N TYR A 7 9.74 9.22 -2.45
CA TYR A 7 9.06 10.35 -3.11
C TYR A 7 7.97 10.98 -2.22
N ILE A 8 7.45 10.26 -1.23
CA ILE A 8 6.44 10.79 -0.29
C ILE A 8 7.02 11.98 0.50
N ALA A 9 8.33 11.99 0.76
CA ALA A 9 9.01 13.09 1.44
C ALA A 9 8.87 14.44 0.70
N LEU A 10 8.56 14.43 -0.61
CA LEU A 10 8.31 15.66 -1.37
C LEU A 10 7.09 16.42 -0.86
N GLY A 11 6.08 15.74 -0.30
CA GLY A 11 4.88 16.39 0.23
C GLY A 11 5.20 17.44 1.28
N ARG A 12 5.90 17.01 2.34
CA ARG A 12 6.36 17.93 3.40
C ARG A 12 7.41 18.92 2.90
N HIS A 13 8.25 18.55 1.93
CA HIS A 13 9.23 19.48 1.35
C HIS A 13 8.55 20.67 0.63
N PHE A 14 7.43 20.42 -0.05
CA PHE A 14 6.67 21.43 -0.78
C PHE A 14 5.46 21.98 -0.01
N ASP A 15 5.27 21.59 1.25
CA ASP A 15 4.09 21.93 2.07
C ASP A 15 2.76 21.63 1.34
N ALA A 16 2.71 20.49 0.65
CA ALA A 16 1.58 20.08 -0.18
C ALA A 16 0.96 18.77 0.31
N PRO A 17 -0.38 18.62 0.25
CA PRO A 17 -1.04 17.37 0.62
C PRO A 17 -0.67 16.25 -0.35
N VAL A 18 -0.32 15.09 0.18
CA VAL A 18 -0.01 13.90 -0.62
C VAL A 18 -1.23 13.00 -0.69
N VAL A 19 -1.69 12.71 -1.90
CA VAL A 19 -2.71 11.70 -2.17
C VAL A 19 -2.05 10.54 -2.92
N GLY A 20 -2.10 9.36 -2.32
CA GLY A 20 -1.56 8.14 -2.92
C GLY A 20 -2.49 7.57 -3.98
N PHE A 21 -1.91 6.92 -4.99
CA PHE A 21 -2.65 6.20 -6.01
C PHE A 21 -2.06 4.80 -6.21
N VAL A 22 -2.91 3.78 -6.21
CA VAL A 22 -2.51 2.39 -6.44
C VAL A 22 -3.42 1.80 -7.51
N ALA A 23 -2.83 1.46 -8.66
CA ALA A 23 -3.53 0.90 -9.82
C ALA A 23 -4.02 -0.55 -9.62
N SER A 24 -3.65 -1.18 -8.51
CA SER A 24 -4.03 -2.54 -8.10
C SER A 24 -4.61 -2.52 -6.69
N LYS A 25 -4.91 -3.70 -6.13
CA LYS A 25 -5.04 -3.86 -4.67
C LYS A 25 -3.74 -3.45 -3.97
N LEU A 26 -3.87 -3.02 -2.71
CA LEU A 26 -2.72 -2.80 -1.83
C LEU A 26 -1.91 -4.09 -1.66
N LEU A 27 -0.60 -3.92 -1.66
CA LEU A 27 0.38 -4.95 -1.38
C LEU A 27 0.47 -5.19 0.14
N ASP A 28 0.90 -6.38 0.54
CA ASP A 28 0.84 -6.86 1.92
C ASP A 28 1.50 -5.90 2.94
N TRP A 29 2.64 -5.30 2.60
CA TRP A 29 3.36 -4.37 3.49
C TRP A 29 2.73 -2.97 3.55
N GLN A 30 1.91 -2.61 2.57
CA GLN A 30 1.29 -1.28 2.49
C GLN A 30 0.13 -1.12 3.47
N TYR A 31 -0.40 -2.20 4.05
CA TYR A 31 -1.47 -2.11 5.04
C TYR A 31 -1.00 -1.52 6.38
N LYS A 32 0.23 -1.84 6.80
CA LYS A 32 0.77 -1.45 8.10
C LYS A 32 0.89 0.07 8.28
N PRO A 33 1.42 0.86 7.32
CA PRO A 33 1.51 2.31 7.47
C PRO A 33 0.15 3.02 7.61
N PHE A 34 -0.91 2.49 6.98
CA PHE A 34 -2.27 3.02 7.10
C PHE A 34 -3.04 2.44 8.29
N ALA A 35 -2.36 1.75 9.22
CA ALA A 35 -2.97 1.07 10.36
C ALA A 35 -4.13 0.11 10.00
N SER A 36 -4.19 -0.36 8.75
CA SER A 36 -5.24 -1.25 8.28
C SER A 36 -4.90 -2.69 8.70
N PRO A 37 -5.82 -3.40 9.37
CA PRO A 37 -5.54 -4.76 9.81
C PRO A 37 -5.39 -5.72 8.62
N PHE A 38 -4.31 -6.48 8.62
CA PHE A 38 -4.08 -7.59 7.70
C PHE A 38 -3.87 -8.89 8.47
N ASN A 39 -4.74 -9.88 8.26
CA ASN A 39 -4.72 -11.16 8.94
C ASN A 39 -4.52 -12.30 7.91
N PRO A 40 -3.32 -12.93 7.88
CA PRO A 40 -2.99 -13.95 6.89
C PRO A 40 -3.77 -15.26 7.08
N SER A 41 -4.55 -15.41 8.16
CA SER A 41 -5.43 -16.56 8.31
C SER A 41 -6.55 -16.54 7.28
N TYR A 42 -7.13 -15.38 6.93
CA TYR A 42 -8.26 -15.28 6.00
C TYR A 42 -8.03 -14.31 4.84
N GLN A 43 -7.01 -13.45 4.90
CA GLN A 43 -6.60 -12.62 3.76
C GLN A 43 -5.42 -13.29 3.06
N SER A 44 -5.55 -13.53 1.75
CA SER A 44 -4.45 -14.07 0.97
C SER A 44 -3.40 -12.99 0.73
N SER A 45 -2.14 -13.34 0.98
CA SER A 45 -0.98 -12.59 0.51
C SER A 45 -1.03 -12.44 -1.01
N VAL A 46 -0.54 -11.32 -1.52
CA VAL A 46 -0.37 -11.12 -2.97
C VAL A 46 0.61 -12.13 -3.60
N PHE A 47 1.45 -12.79 -2.80
CA PHE A 47 2.48 -13.72 -3.27
C PHE A 47 2.03 -15.18 -3.36
N THR A 48 0.85 -15.53 -2.85
CA THR A 48 0.39 -16.92 -2.79
C THR A 48 -0.70 -17.27 -3.77
N GLY A 49 -1.47 -16.27 -4.23
CA GLY A 49 -2.58 -16.48 -5.15
C GLY A 49 -3.75 -17.30 -4.58
N PHE A 50 -3.87 -17.42 -3.26
CA PHE A 50 -5.05 -18.03 -2.64
C PHE A 50 -6.23 -17.05 -2.59
N THR A 51 -7.37 -17.56 -2.13
CA THR A 51 -8.59 -16.78 -1.86
C THR A 51 -8.82 -16.73 -0.34
N GLN A 52 -9.89 -16.08 0.14
CA GLN A 52 -10.25 -16.18 1.57
C GLN A 52 -10.57 -17.61 2.03
N ARG A 53 -10.91 -18.50 1.10
CA ARG A 53 -11.21 -19.91 1.37
C ARG A 53 -9.94 -20.73 1.28
N MET A 54 -9.17 -20.70 2.35
CA MET A 54 -7.96 -21.51 2.53
C MET A 54 -8.18 -22.68 3.49
N SER A 55 -7.65 -23.84 3.14
CA SER A 55 -7.38 -24.95 4.05
C SER A 55 -6.30 -24.59 5.08
N PHE A 56 -6.15 -25.40 6.14
CA PHE A 56 -5.16 -25.14 7.18
C PHE A 56 -3.72 -25.03 6.63
N THR A 57 -3.34 -25.92 5.72
CA THR A 57 -1.99 -25.92 5.11
C THR A 57 -1.77 -24.69 4.23
N GLU A 58 -2.79 -24.25 3.50
CA GLU A 58 -2.74 -23.02 2.73
C GLU A 58 -2.62 -21.78 3.63
N ARG A 59 -3.34 -21.73 4.75
CA ARG A 59 -3.21 -20.64 5.75
C ARG A 59 -1.80 -20.58 6.35
N LEU A 60 -1.22 -21.74 6.67
CA LEU A 60 0.15 -21.82 7.19
C LEU A 60 1.15 -21.29 6.15
N ARG A 61 1.04 -21.74 4.90
CA ARG A 61 1.88 -21.29 3.79
C ARG A 61 1.70 -19.79 3.52
N ASN A 62 0.46 -19.31 3.53
CA ASN A 62 0.12 -17.90 3.36
C ASN A 62 0.74 -17.02 4.44
N THR A 63 0.64 -17.46 5.69
CA THR A 63 1.23 -16.78 6.84
C THR A 63 2.76 -16.72 6.73
N PHE A 64 3.39 -17.83 6.35
CA PHE A 64 4.84 -17.85 6.12
C PHE A 64 5.26 -16.86 5.04
N PHE A 65 4.61 -16.86 3.88
CA PHE A 65 4.96 -15.94 2.79
C PHE A 65 4.68 -14.47 3.14
N PHE A 66 3.56 -14.19 3.82
CA PHE A 66 3.23 -12.84 4.29
C PHE A 66 4.36 -12.25 5.15
N TYR A 67 4.81 -12.98 6.18
CA TYR A 67 5.89 -12.50 7.05
C TYR A 67 7.25 -12.51 6.36
N PHE A 68 7.54 -13.53 5.55
CA PHE A 68 8.81 -13.64 4.83
C PHE A 68 9.00 -12.46 3.86
N PHE A 69 8.02 -12.21 2.98
CA PHE A 69 8.11 -11.10 2.05
C PHE A 69 7.98 -9.75 2.76
N GLY A 70 7.11 -9.61 3.76
CA GLY A 70 7.01 -8.39 4.57
C GLY A 70 8.37 -7.99 5.16
N ALA A 71 9.09 -8.93 5.79
CA ALA A 71 10.41 -8.67 6.34
C ALA A 71 11.47 -8.33 5.26
N GLN A 72 11.40 -8.97 4.08
CA GLN A 72 12.28 -8.63 2.96
C GLN A 72 12.05 -7.19 2.49
N PHE A 73 10.79 -6.79 2.30
CA PHE A 73 10.45 -5.43 1.86
C PHE A 73 10.82 -4.39 2.92
N ASP A 74 10.52 -4.64 4.20
CA ASP A 74 10.92 -3.76 5.32
C ASP A 74 12.45 -3.56 5.34
N TYR A 75 13.22 -4.63 5.17
CA TYR A 75 14.69 -4.56 5.09
C TYR A 75 15.16 -3.72 3.90
N HIS A 76 14.53 -3.86 2.73
CA HIS A 76 14.90 -3.09 1.54
C HIS A 76 14.49 -1.61 1.65
N PHE A 77 13.32 -1.30 2.22
CA PHE A 77 12.85 0.08 2.38
C PHE A 77 13.60 0.82 3.48
N ALA A 78 14.02 0.14 4.55
CA ALA A 78 14.86 0.75 5.59
C ALA A 78 16.16 1.37 5.02
N LYS A 79 16.70 0.80 3.93
CA LYS A 79 17.88 1.35 3.24
C LYS A 79 17.62 2.71 2.59
N GLN A 80 16.37 3.14 2.42
CA GLN A 80 16.02 4.45 1.86
C GLN A 80 16.11 5.57 2.90
N VAL A 81 16.08 5.26 4.20
CA VAL A 81 16.10 6.27 5.27
C VAL A 81 17.27 7.26 5.12
N PRO A 82 18.55 6.82 5.01
CA PRO A 82 19.66 7.76 4.91
C PRO A 82 19.58 8.66 3.66
N PHE A 83 19.01 8.16 2.56
CA PHE A 83 18.83 8.98 1.35
C PHE A 83 17.81 10.09 1.59
N VAL A 84 16.70 9.78 2.27
CA VAL A 84 15.68 10.77 2.60
C VAL A 84 16.23 11.80 3.58
N GLU A 85 16.96 11.35 4.62
CA GLU A 85 17.57 12.25 5.60
C GLU A 85 18.57 13.22 4.94
N ASN A 86 19.42 12.71 4.04
CA ASN A 86 20.44 13.51 3.35
C ASN A 86 19.85 14.51 2.34
N VAL A 87 18.79 14.12 1.59
CA VAL A 87 18.21 14.97 0.54
C VAL A 87 17.26 16.01 1.11
N PHE A 88 16.44 15.63 2.10
CA PHE A 88 15.37 16.47 2.62
C PHE A 88 15.68 17.10 3.98
N ASN A 89 16.85 16.82 4.57
CA ASN A 89 17.24 17.25 5.92
C ASN A 89 16.19 16.90 7.00
N ARG A 90 15.47 15.79 6.80
CA ARG A 90 14.42 15.29 7.70
C ARG A 90 14.89 14.00 8.34
N LYS A 91 15.02 13.98 9.66
CA LYS A 91 15.33 12.77 10.42
C LYS A 91 14.11 11.85 10.45
N LEU A 92 14.31 10.55 10.20
CA LEU A 92 13.23 9.56 10.23
C LEU A 92 13.57 8.43 11.20
N SER A 93 12.58 8.00 11.97
CA SER A 93 12.70 6.82 12.83
C SER A 93 12.53 5.50 12.06
N SER A 94 11.67 5.52 11.04
CA SER A 94 11.41 4.44 10.10
C SER A 94 11.01 5.06 8.77
N ILE A 95 11.21 4.32 7.67
CA ILE A 95 10.69 4.73 6.35
C ILE A 95 9.15 4.83 6.35
N ASP A 96 8.48 4.08 7.23
CA ASP A 96 7.02 4.08 7.37
C ASP A 96 6.49 5.45 7.84
N GLU A 97 7.30 6.26 8.53
CA GLU A 97 6.94 7.62 9.00
C GLU A 97 6.69 8.61 7.84
N LEU A 98 7.09 8.25 6.62
CA LEU A 98 6.72 9.02 5.44
C LEU A 98 5.22 8.94 5.15
N TYR A 99 4.58 7.80 5.44
CA TYR A 99 3.16 7.62 5.17
C TYR A 99 2.26 8.48 6.06
N ASP A 100 2.77 9.00 7.19
CA ASP A 100 2.04 9.95 8.04
C ASP A 100 1.72 11.27 7.31
N ASP A 101 2.45 11.58 6.23
CA ASP A 101 2.20 12.75 5.39
C ASP A 101 1.21 12.48 4.25
N VAL A 102 0.75 11.23 4.09
CA VAL A 102 -0.24 10.84 3.09
C VAL A 102 -1.63 11.02 3.68
N SER A 103 -2.44 11.89 3.06
CA SER A 103 -3.79 12.19 3.56
C SER A 103 -4.79 11.08 3.28
N LEU A 104 -4.68 10.44 2.11
CA LEU A 104 -5.46 9.27 1.72
C LEU A 104 -4.78 8.54 0.56
N VAL A 105 -5.17 7.28 0.34
CA VAL A 105 -4.77 6.49 -0.82
C VAL A 105 -6.00 6.02 -1.60
N LEU A 106 -6.02 6.31 -2.90
CA LEU A 106 -6.99 5.77 -3.84
C LEU A 106 -6.47 4.43 -4.37
N VAL A 107 -7.23 3.37 -4.14
CA VAL A 107 -6.84 2.00 -4.50
C VAL A 107 -7.81 1.46 -5.53
N ASN A 108 -7.29 0.92 -6.64
CA ASN A 108 -8.08 0.27 -7.66
C ASN A 108 -8.48 -1.14 -7.20
N ASP A 109 -9.41 -1.14 -6.25
CA ASP A 109 -9.93 -2.30 -5.58
C ASP A 109 -11.46 -2.18 -5.51
N HIS A 110 -12.15 -3.31 -5.56
CA HIS A 110 -13.60 -3.37 -5.41
C HIS A 110 -13.98 -4.74 -4.84
N PHE A 111 -14.87 -4.75 -3.85
CA PHE A 111 -15.30 -5.96 -3.13
C PHE A 111 -16.00 -7.01 -4.03
N SER A 112 -16.42 -6.64 -5.23
CA SER A 112 -17.00 -7.58 -6.21
C SER A 112 -15.94 -8.40 -6.97
N ILE A 113 -14.71 -7.90 -7.04
CA ILE A 113 -13.60 -8.54 -7.76
C ILE A 113 -12.61 -9.14 -6.76
N ASN A 114 -12.38 -8.44 -5.65
CA ASN A 114 -11.46 -8.85 -4.60
C ASN A 114 -12.21 -9.21 -3.32
N ASP A 115 -11.47 -9.82 -2.41
CA ASP A 115 -11.93 -10.29 -1.12
C ASP A 115 -12.45 -9.16 -0.20
N ILE A 116 -13.53 -9.42 0.53
CA ILE A 116 -14.08 -8.48 1.52
C ILE A 116 -13.12 -8.38 2.70
N LYS A 117 -12.67 -7.17 3.02
CA LYS A 117 -11.73 -6.92 4.12
C LYS A 117 -12.07 -5.65 4.88
N PRO A 118 -11.76 -5.58 6.17
CA PRO A 118 -11.73 -4.31 6.88
C PRO A 118 -10.70 -3.38 6.23
N SER A 119 -11.06 -2.10 6.16
CA SER A 119 -10.19 -1.03 5.66
C SER A 119 -10.40 0.21 6.51
N THR A 120 -9.33 0.96 6.71
CA THR A 120 -9.36 2.24 7.40
C THR A 120 -9.89 3.36 6.46
N PRO A 121 -10.39 4.49 6.99
CA PRO A 121 -11.02 5.54 6.19
C PRO A 121 -10.08 6.28 5.22
N ASP A 122 -8.77 6.22 5.46
CA ASP A 122 -7.71 6.75 4.62
C ASP A 122 -7.47 5.91 3.35
N ILE A 123 -7.95 4.67 3.31
CA ILE A 123 -7.90 3.80 2.14
C ILE A 123 -9.25 3.82 1.42
N ILE A 124 -9.31 4.51 0.28
CA ILE A 124 -10.52 4.62 -0.52
C ILE A 124 -10.44 3.66 -1.72
N SER A 125 -11.31 2.66 -1.72
CA SER A 125 -11.43 1.71 -2.83
C SER A 125 -12.27 2.32 -3.95
N VAL A 126 -11.68 2.49 -5.13
CA VAL A 126 -12.33 3.01 -6.33
C VAL A 126 -12.15 2.00 -7.46
N GLY A 127 -13.21 1.26 -7.78
CA GLY A 127 -13.20 0.30 -8.88
C GLY A 127 -13.10 1.01 -10.23
N GLY A 128 -12.15 0.57 -11.07
CA GLY A 128 -12.02 1.12 -12.42
C GLY A 128 -11.37 2.50 -12.47
N LEU A 129 -10.45 2.81 -11.55
CA LEU A 129 -9.71 4.09 -11.52
C LEU A 129 -9.04 4.49 -12.85
N HIS A 130 -8.76 3.51 -13.71
CA HIS A 130 -8.13 3.70 -15.01
C HIS A 130 -9.12 3.68 -16.18
N VAL A 131 -10.42 3.48 -15.90
CA VAL A 131 -11.47 3.42 -16.92
C VAL A 131 -11.94 4.85 -17.18
N ASP A 132 -11.73 5.29 -18.41
CA ASP A 132 -12.24 6.57 -18.90
C ASP A 132 -13.60 6.32 -19.56
N ASP A 133 -14.64 6.97 -19.04
CA ASP A 133 -15.97 6.94 -19.63
C ASP A 133 -16.04 8.00 -20.74
N LYS A 134 -15.75 7.58 -21.97
CA LYS A 134 -15.71 8.47 -23.15
C LYS A 134 -17.02 9.22 -23.43
N ASP A 135 -18.09 8.88 -22.73
CA ASP A 135 -19.39 9.57 -22.80
C ASP A 135 -19.52 10.76 -21.82
N GLN A 136 -18.60 10.92 -20.86
CA GLN A 136 -18.43 12.18 -20.11
C GLN A 136 -17.60 13.17 -20.93
N LYS A 137 -18.26 13.90 -21.84
CA LYS A 137 -17.67 15.08 -22.47
C LYS A 137 -17.29 16.10 -21.39
N LEU A 138 -15.99 16.21 -21.08
CA LEU A 138 -15.45 17.37 -20.38
C LEU A 138 -15.76 18.59 -21.24
N THR A 139 -16.66 19.45 -20.76
CA THR A 139 -16.91 20.76 -21.35
C THR A 139 -15.58 21.49 -21.46
N GLN A 140 -15.14 21.72 -22.71
CA GLN A 140 -14.06 22.65 -23.03
C GLN A 140 -14.40 24.05 -22.53
#